data_AF-A0A1V6E0I1-F1
#
_entry.id   AF-A0A1V6E0I1-F1
#
_cell.length_a   1.000
_cell.length_b   1.000
_cell.length_c   1.000
_cell.angle_alpha   90.00
_cell.angle_beta   90.00
_cell.angle_gamma   90.00
#
_symmetry.space_group_name_H-M   'P 1'
#
loop_
_entity.id
_entity.type
_entity.pdbx_description
1 polymer ?
#
loop_
_entity_poly.entity_id
_entity_poly.type
_entity_poly.pdbx_seq_one_letter_code
_entity_poly.pdbx_strand_id
1 'polypeptide(L)'
;MNIALIGAACVLGFGAIGSGIGAGIAGMAAIGSWKRSYLNNKAASFLLVAFAGAPLTQTIYSFILMSRIINSTKDPLLLLASGIMAGIAEGISAVAQGKAAAAGCDAFGETGKGFANYIIVVGLCETVALFVLAFSFSAI
;
A
#
# COMPACT_ATOMS: atom_id res chain seq x y z
N MET A 1 8.21 29.31 -10.10
CA MET A 1 7.48 28.22 -9.41
C MET A 1 8.41 27.03 -9.33
N ASN A 2 8.70 26.48 -8.14
CA ASN A 2 9.59 25.32 -8.04
C ASN A 2 8.85 24.07 -8.51
N ILE A 3 9.19 23.57 -9.70
CA ILE A 3 8.53 22.42 -10.31
C ILE A 3 8.70 21.13 -9.50
N ALA A 4 9.73 21.05 -8.64
CA ALA A 4 9.91 19.95 -7.70
C ALA A 4 8.72 19.78 -6.73
N LEU A 5 8.00 20.86 -6.41
CA LEU A 5 6.82 20.80 -5.55
C LEU A 5 5.65 20.04 -6.20
N ILE A 6 5.60 20.00 -7.54
CA ILE A 6 4.66 19.13 -8.26
C ILE A 6 5.05 17.67 -8.02
N GLY A 7 6.35 17.34 -8.07
CA GLY A 7 6.85 16.01 -7.72
C GLY A 7 6.48 15.60 -6.29
N ALA A 8 6.63 16.51 -5.33
CA ALA A 8 6.22 16.29 -3.94
C ALA A 8 4.72 15.99 -3.81
N ALA A 9 3.86 16.75 -4.51
CA ALA A 9 2.42 16.49 -4.52
C ALA A 9 2.07 15.16 -5.21
N CYS A 10 2.73 14.85 -6.33
CA CYS A 10 2.51 13.62 -7.08
C CYS A 10 2.87 12.37 -6.27
N VAL A 11 4.01 12.37 -5.55
CA VAL A 11 4.42 11.17 -4.81
C VAL A 11 3.40 10.82 -3.73
N LEU A 12 3.01 11.79 -2.90
CA LEU A 12 1.98 11.59 -1.88
C LEU A 12 0.64 11.24 -2.50
N GLY A 13 0.23 11.98 -3.54
CA GLY A 13 -1.07 11.80 -4.19
C GLY A 13 -1.25 10.41 -4.76
N PHE A 14 -0.30 9.92 -5.57
CA PHE A 14 -0.41 8.61 -6.20
C PHE A 14 -0.28 7.46 -5.19
N GLY A 15 0.62 7.56 -4.21
CA GLY A 15 0.73 6.58 -3.14
C GLY A 15 -0.54 6.48 -2.28
N ALA A 16 -1.14 7.62 -1.93
CA ALA A 16 -2.39 7.67 -1.18
C ALA A 16 -3.59 7.13 -1.99
N ILE A 17 -3.65 7.42 -3.30
CA ILE A 17 -4.67 6.86 -4.19
C ILE A 17 -4.57 5.32 -4.19
N GLY A 18 -3.37 4.78 -4.39
CA GLY A 18 -3.18 3.33 -4.38
C GLY A 18 -3.52 2.71 -3.03
N SER A 19 -3.12 3.36 -1.93
CA SER A 19 -3.46 2.91 -0.57
C SER A 19 -4.97 2.86 -0.33
N GLY A 20 -5.70 3.90 -0.75
CA GLY A 20 -7.15 3.96 -0.64
C GLY A 20 -7.84 2.86 -1.45
N ILE A 21 -7.38 2.62 -2.68
CA ILE A 21 -7.92 1.54 -3.53
C ILE A 21 -7.59 0.17 -2.91
N GLY A 22 -6.34 -0.06 -2.52
CA GLY A 22 -5.88 -1.32 -1.96
C GLY A 22 -6.61 -1.67 -0.65
N ALA A 23 -6.68 -0.72 0.28
CA ALA A 23 -7.39 -0.89 1.54
C ALA A 23 -8.90 -1.10 1.32
N GLY A 24 -9.48 -0.42 0.33
CA GLY A 24 -10.86 -0.66 -0.09
C GLY A 24 -11.10 -2.09 -0.57
N ILE A 25 -10.24 -2.60 -1.46
CA ILE A 25 -10.31 -3.98 -1.98
C ILE A 25 -10.20 -5.00 -0.84
N ALA A 26 -9.17 -4.88 0.00
CA ALA A 26 -8.94 -5.81 1.10
C ALA A 26 -10.02 -5.71 2.19
N GLY A 27 -10.48 -4.49 2.49
CA GLY A 27 -11.54 -4.22 3.47
C GLY A 27 -12.89 -4.82 3.08
N MET A 28 -13.28 -4.71 1.81
CA MET A 28 -14.51 -5.37 1.32
C MET A 28 -14.46 -6.90 1.51
N ALA A 29 -13.31 -7.52 1.26
CA ALA A 29 -13.13 -8.96 1.47
C ALA A 29 -13.12 -9.35 2.96
N ALA A 30 -12.53 -8.52 3.82
CA ALA A 30 -12.57 -8.71 5.27
C ALA A 30 -14.02 -8.64 5.80
N ILE A 31 -14.79 -7.63 5.37
CA ILE A 31 -16.22 -7.49 5.72
C ILE A 31 -17.02 -8.71 5.25
N GLY A 32 -16.80 -9.16 4.01
CA GLY A 32 -17.45 -10.36 3.49
C GLY A 32 -17.13 -11.62 4.30
N SER A 33 -15.87 -11.75 4.73
CA SER A 33 -15.41 -12.87 5.56
C SER A 33 -16.03 -12.84 6.96
N TRP A 34 -16.07 -11.68 7.63
CA TRP A 34 -16.77 -11.54 8.91
C TRP A 34 -18.26 -11.82 8.80
N LYS A 35 -18.93 -11.33 7.76
CA LYS A 35 -20.34 -11.63 7.49
C LYS A 35 -20.58 -13.15 7.44
N ARG A 36 -19.74 -13.89 6.71
CA ARG A 36 -19.83 -15.37 6.65
C ARG A 36 -19.60 -16.02 8.00
N SER A 37 -18.67 -15.53 8.81
CA SER A 37 -18.48 -16.03 10.18
C SER A 37 -19.75 -15.85 11.02
N TYR A 38 -20.34 -14.65 11.00
CA TYR A 38 -21.56 -14.36 11.77
C TYR A 38 -22.76 -15.22 11.33
N LEU A 39 -22.98 -15.39 10.02
CA LEU A 39 -24.05 -16.24 9.50
C LEU A 39 -23.90 -17.71 9.94
N ASN A 40 -22.67 -18.17 10.17
CA ASN A 40 -22.37 -19.53 10.60
C ASN A 40 -22.21 -19.66 12.13
N ASN A 41 -22.58 -18.64 12.91
CA ASN A 41 -22.36 -18.58 14.36
C ASN A 41 -20.89 -18.85 14.78
N LYS A 42 -19.93 -18.42 13.94
CA LYS A 42 -18.49 -18.48 14.21
C LYS A 42 -17.98 -17.11 14.65
N ALA A 43 -16.95 -17.11 15.49
CA ALA A 43 -16.27 -15.87 15.86
C ALA A 43 -15.62 -15.21 14.62
N ALA A 44 -15.81 -13.91 14.47
CA ALA A 44 -15.13 -13.10 13.47
C ALA A 44 -13.67 -12.86 13.87
N SER A 45 -12.72 -13.26 13.03
CA SER A 45 -11.31 -13.12 13.35
C SER A 45 -10.81 -11.69 13.16
N PHE A 46 -10.22 -11.11 14.21
CA PHE A 46 -9.57 -9.80 14.15
C PHE A 46 -8.35 -9.78 13.23
N LEU A 47 -7.72 -10.94 12.96
CA LEU A 47 -6.56 -11.04 12.09
C LEU A 47 -6.82 -10.55 10.65
N LEU A 48 -8.09 -10.54 10.21
CA LEU A 48 -8.48 -9.99 8.92
C LEU A 48 -8.19 -8.47 8.78
N VAL A 49 -8.07 -7.75 9.90
CA VAL A 49 -7.66 -6.33 9.91
C VAL A 49 -6.24 -6.17 9.40
N ALA A 50 -5.34 -7.14 9.66
CA ALA A 50 -3.96 -7.07 9.18
C ALA A 50 -3.90 -7.07 7.65
N PHE A 51 -4.74 -7.87 6.99
CA PHE A 51 -4.88 -7.85 5.53
C PHE A 51 -5.50 -6.54 5.04
N ALA A 52 -6.59 -6.09 5.67
CA ALA A 52 -7.29 -4.87 5.27
C ALA A 52 -6.41 -3.61 5.39
N GLY A 53 -5.57 -3.55 6.41
CA GLY A 53 -4.70 -2.41 6.69
C GLY A 53 -3.35 -2.43 5.98
N ALA A 54 -2.92 -3.56 5.42
CA ALA A 54 -1.60 -3.68 4.78
C ALA A 54 -1.32 -2.60 3.72
N PRO A 55 -2.27 -2.26 2.81
CA PRO A 55 -2.02 -1.26 1.75
C PRO A 55 -1.84 0.18 2.23
N LEU A 56 -1.96 0.49 3.53
CA LEU A 56 -1.84 1.85 4.04
C LEU A 56 -0.38 2.32 4.16
N THR A 57 0.59 1.40 4.15
CA THR A 57 2.02 1.71 4.33
C THR A 57 2.55 2.55 3.17
N GLN A 58 2.05 2.38 1.94
CA GLN A 58 2.47 3.16 0.78
C GLN A 58 2.17 4.67 0.92
N THR A 59 1.14 5.04 1.68
CA THR A 59 0.89 6.46 2.03
C THR A 59 2.00 7.01 2.91
N ILE A 60 2.49 6.22 3.87
CA ILE A 60 3.58 6.60 4.79
C ILE A 60 4.89 6.74 4.00
N TYR A 61 5.19 5.77 3.13
CA TYR A 61 6.41 5.81 2.29
C TYR A 61 6.40 6.99 1.34
N SER A 62 5.24 7.27 0.73
CA SER A 62 5.07 8.42 -0.15
C SER A 62 5.17 9.75 0.60
N PHE A 63 4.72 9.82 1.85
CA PHE A 63 4.94 10.98 2.71
C PHE A 63 6.43 11.19 3.02
N ILE A 64 7.18 10.12 3.31
CA ILE A 64 8.63 10.20 3.54
C ILE A 64 9.34 10.74 2.29
N LEU A 65 9.01 10.23 1.10
CA LEU A 65 9.56 10.74 -0.16
C LEU A 65 9.14 12.18 -0.45
N MET A 66 7.90 12.58 -0.13
CA MET A 66 7.46 13.97 -0.24
C MET A 66 8.36 14.90 0.59
N SER A 67 8.61 14.55 1.86
CA SER A 67 9.50 15.31 2.72
C SER A 67 10.93 15.34 2.17
N ARG A 68 11.41 14.26 1.56
CA ARG A 68 12.73 14.22 0.90
C ARG A 68 12.80 15.18 -0.30
N ILE A 69 11.78 15.19 -1.16
CA ILE A 69 11.71 16.07 -2.34
C ILE A 69 11.71 17.54 -1.92
N ILE A 70 10.89 17.90 -0.92
CA ILE A 70 10.76 19.30 -0.45
C ILE A 70 12.10 19.85 0.06
N ASN A 71 12.92 19.00 0.69
CA ASN A 71 14.19 19.40 1.29
C ASN A 71 15.42 19.14 0.39
N SER A 72 15.23 18.62 -0.83
CA SER A 72 16.34 18.33 -1.74
C SER A 72 16.78 19.57 -2.52
N THR A 73 18.07 19.67 -2.77
CA THR A 73 18.70 20.71 -3.61
C THR A 73 19.12 20.17 -4.99
N LYS A 74 18.72 18.94 -5.33
CA LYS A 74 19.00 18.34 -6.65
C LYS A 74 18.18 19.00 -7.77
N ASP A 75 18.50 18.62 -8.99
CA ASP A 75 17.84 19.15 -10.20
C ASP A 75 16.30 19.07 -10.09
N PRO A 76 15.57 20.18 -10.27
CA PRO A 76 14.12 20.22 -10.09
C PRO A 76 13.34 19.28 -11.03
N LEU A 77 13.85 19.03 -12.23
CA LEU A 77 13.21 18.11 -13.19
C LEU A 77 13.39 16.65 -12.76
N LEU A 78 14.57 16.30 -12.22
CA LEU A 78 14.79 15.01 -11.56
C LEU A 78 13.83 14.80 -10.38
N LEU A 79 13.63 15.82 -9.54
CA LEU A 79 12.72 15.75 -8.40
C LEU A 79 11.26 15.59 -8.82
N LEU A 80 10.83 16.30 -9.87
CA LEU A 80 9.51 16.11 -10.48
C LEU A 80 9.32 14.67 -10.97
N ALA A 81 10.24 14.20 -11.81
CA ALA A 81 10.17 12.88 -12.43
C ALA A 81 10.18 11.78 -11.36
N SER A 82 11.03 11.91 -10.35
CA SER A 82 11.11 10.98 -9.23
C SER A 82 9.80 10.94 -8.45
N GLY A 83 9.18 12.09 -8.17
CA GLY A 83 7.91 12.15 -7.46
C GLY A 83 6.77 11.47 -8.21
N ILE A 84 6.67 11.69 -9.52
CA ILE A 84 5.65 11.04 -10.38
C ILE A 84 5.88 9.52 -10.41
N MET A 85 7.08 9.09 -10.76
CA MET A 85 7.37 7.66 -10.98
C MET A 85 7.34 6.86 -9.68
N ALA A 86 7.89 7.40 -8.59
CA ALA A 86 7.83 6.76 -7.29
C ALA A 86 6.38 6.67 -6.79
N GLY A 87 5.61 7.77 -6.90
CA GLY A 87 4.22 7.78 -6.49
C GLY A 87 3.36 6.75 -7.24
N ILE A 88 3.53 6.64 -8.56
CA ILE A 88 2.82 5.63 -9.37
C ILE A 88 3.22 4.22 -8.94
N ALA A 89 4.51 3.96 -8.73
CA ALA A 89 4.99 2.64 -8.32
C ALA A 89 4.47 2.24 -6.92
N GLU A 90 4.51 3.16 -5.96
CA GLU A 90 3.88 3.02 -4.64
C GLU A 90 2.37 2.73 -4.78
N GLY A 91 1.68 3.50 -5.62
CA GLY A 91 0.26 3.32 -5.86
C GLY A 91 -0.10 1.94 -6.45
N ILE A 92 0.64 1.48 -7.46
CA ILE A 92 0.45 0.16 -8.06
C ILE A 92 0.73 -0.94 -7.04
N SER A 93 1.79 -0.79 -6.24
CA SER A 93 2.16 -1.73 -5.18
C SER A 93 1.03 -1.89 -4.17
N ALA A 94 0.46 -0.79 -3.68
CA ALA A 94 -0.67 -0.81 -2.74
C ALA A 94 -1.91 -1.50 -3.31
N VAL A 95 -2.24 -1.27 -4.59
CA VAL A 95 -3.37 -1.94 -5.24
C VAL A 95 -3.13 -3.44 -5.37
N ALA A 96 -1.93 -3.85 -5.77
CA ALA A 96 -1.55 -5.27 -5.86
C ALA A 96 -1.61 -5.93 -4.47
N GLN A 97 -1.10 -5.25 -3.45
CA GLN A 97 -1.14 -5.69 -2.07
C GLN A 97 -2.57 -5.85 -1.56
N GLY A 98 -3.47 -4.91 -1.87
CA GLY A 98 -4.88 -5.00 -1.54
C GLY A 98 -5.57 -6.21 -2.17
N LYS A 99 -5.24 -6.54 -3.43
CA LYS A 99 -5.75 -7.74 -4.11
C LYS A 99 -5.25 -9.03 -3.47
N ALA A 100 -3.96 -9.12 -3.16
CA ALA A 100 -3.39 -10.27 -2.45
C ALA A 100 -4.00 -10.43 -1.05
N ALA A 101 -4.16 -9.31 -0.34
CA ALA A 101 -4.78 -9.27 0.98
C ALA A 101 -6.26 -9.68 0.93
N ALA A 102 -7.01 -9.29 -0.11
CA ALA A 102 -8.39 -9.73 -0.30
C ALA A 102 -8.50 -11.25 -0.49
N ALA A 103 -7.61 -11.85 -1.29
CA ALA A 103 -7.54 -13.31 -1.42
C ALA A 103 -7.18 -13.98 -0.08
N GLY A 104 -6.25 -13.39 0.68
CA GLY A 104 -5.92 -13.83 2.03
C GLY A 104 -7.10 -13.77 3.00
N CYS A 105 -7.89 -12.68 2.96
CA CYS A 105 -9.11 -12.53 3.74
C CYS A 105 -10.11 -13.63 3.44
N ASP A 106 -10.36 -13.89 2.16
CA ASP A 106 -11.31 -14.90 1.70
C ASP A 106 -10.89 -16.31 2.13
N ALA A 107 -9.66 -16.71 1.80
CA ALA A 107 -9.11 -18.02 2.14
C ALA A 107 -9.04 -18.24 3.66
N PHE A 108 -8.60 -17.24 4.42
CA PHE A 108 -8.54 -17.34 5.88
C PHE A 108 -9.93 -17.31 6.51
N GLY A 109 -10.85 -16.52 5.97
CA GLY A 109 -12.24 -16.45 6.45
C GLY A 109 -12.99 -17.77 6.32
N GLU A 110 -12.72 -18.54 5.27
CA GLU A 110 -13.36 -19.85 5.06
C GLU A 110 -12.66 -20.97 5.83
N THR A 111 -11.33 -20.99 5.83
CA THR A 111 -10.56 -22.14 6.35
C THR A 111 -10.06 -21.97 7.78
N GLY A 112 -9.90 -20.73 8.25
CA GLY A 112 -9.21 -20.41 9.50
C GLY A 112 -7.72 -20.77 9.50
N LYS A 113 -7.13 -21.07 8.33
CA LYS A 113 -5.76 -21.58 8.19
C LYS A 113 -4.93 -20.74 7.23
N GLY A 114 -3.62 -20.87 7.31
CA GLY A 114 -2.70 -20.33 6.31
C GLY A 114 -2.39 -18.84 6.44
N PHE A 115 -2.79 -18.18 7.52
CA PHE A 115 -2.56 -16.73 7.74
C PHE A 115 -1.12 -16.30 7.45
N ALA A 116 -0.14 -17.02 8.00
CA ALA A 116 1.29 -16.72 7.80
C ALA A 116 1.71 -16.82 6.33
N ASN A 117 1.20 -17.80 5.58
CA ASN A 117 1.53 -17.94 4.17
C ASN A 117 0.92 -16.80 3.35
N TYR A 118 -0.32 -16.41 3.65
CA TYR A 118 -1.00 -15.34 2.91
C TYR A 118 -0.36 -13.97 3.20
N ILE A 119 0.02 -13.70 4.46
CA ILE A 119 0.67 -12.43 4.80
C ILE A 119 2.06 -12.31 4.18
N ILE A 120 2.78 -13.42 3.98
CA ILE A 120 4.05 -13.42 3.24
C ILE A 120 3.83 -12.93 1.81
N VAL A 121 2.79 -13.41 1.12
CA VAL A 121 2.48 -12.96 -0.26
C VAL A 121 2.11 -11.47 -0.29
N VAL A 122 1.35 -10.99 0.70
CA VAL A 122 1.07 -9.56 0.89
C VAL A 122 2.37 -8.76 1.12
N GLY A 123 3.32 -9.31 1.85
CA GLY A 123 4.66 -8.74 2.06
C GLY A 123 5.56 -8.73 0.82
N LEU A 124 5.32 -9.61 -0.16
CA LEU A 124 6.04 -9.54 -1.44
C LEU A 124 5.64 -8.28 -2.23
N CYS A 125 4.35 -7.91 -2.20
CA CYS A 125 3.91 -6.62 -2.74
C CYS A 125 4.58 -5.47 -1.98
N GLU A 126 4.62 -5.53 -0.64
CA GLU A 126 5.29 -4.53 0.21
C GLU A 126 6.75 -4.29 -0.19
N THR A 127 7.47 -5.35 -0.55
CA THR A 127 8.90 -5.27 -0.87
C THR A 127 9.15 -4.38 -2.09
N VAL A 128 8.22 -4.33 -3.05
CA VAL A 128 8.32 -3.43 -4.20
C VAL A 128 8.25 -1.97 -3.75
N ALA A 129 7.28 -1.63 -2.89
CA ALA A 129 7.16 -0.30 -2.31
C ALA A 129 8.41 0.10 -1.50
N LEU A 130 8.94 -0.80 -0.66
CA LEU A 130 10.16 -0.55 0.10
C LEU A 130 11.38 -0.30 -0.79
N PHE A 131 11.52 -1.01 -1.90
CA PHE A 131 12.58 -0.75 -2.87
C PHE A 131 12.42 0.60 -3.58
N VAL A 132 11.19 0.97 -3.96
CA VAL A 132 10.90 2.29 -4.52
C VAL A 132 11.29 3.38 -3.53
N LEU A 133 10.83 3.30 -2.28
CA LEU A 133 11.22 4.21 -1.21
C LEU A 133 12.74 4.30 -1.06
N ALA A 134 13.42 3.19 -0.81
CA ALA A 134 14.84 3.17 -0.47
C ALA A 134 15.72 3.70 -1.61
N PHE A 135 15.44 3.28 -2.85
CA PHE A 135 16.26 3.65 -3.99
C PHE A 135 15.97 5.08 -4.44
N SER A 136 14.69 5.50 -4.50
CA SER A 136 14.35 6.90 -4.77
C SER A 136 14.94 7.81 -3.71
N PHE A 137 14.77 7.51 -2.42
CA PHE A 137 15.29 8.35 -1.32
C PHE A 137 16.80 8.58 -1.42
N SER A 138 17.55 7.54 -1.81
CA SER A 138 19.00 7.62 -2.02
C SER A 138 19.36 8.42 -3.27
N ALA A 139 18.54 8.31 -4.33
CA ALA A 139 18.75 8.96 -5.62
C ALA A 139 18.39 10.45 -5.64
N ILE A 140 17.46 10.92 -4.78
CA ILE A 140 17.03 12.33 -4.71
C ILE A 140 17.53 13.09 -3.48
#